data_AF-A0A016SPM2-F1
#
_entry.id   AF-A0A016SPM2-F1
#
_cell.length_a   1.000
_cell.length_b   1.000
_cell.length_c   1.000
_cell.angle_alpha   90.00
_cell.angle_beta   90.00
_cell.angle_gamma   90.00
#
_symmetry.space_group_name_H-M   'P 1'
#
loop_
_entity.id
_entity.type
_entity.pdbx_description
1 polymer ?
#
loop_
_entity_poly.entity_id
_entity_poly.type
_entity_poly.pdbx_seq_one_letter_code
_entity_poly.pdbx_strand_id
1 'polypeptide(L)'
;MAKSLRSKFKRKIRSIARAKKAHKEHALLEGAIARREEYEREQAAKEAEAVKNAPGSEKLESMDDAAPESTKSATINMKTMKRADGTYPPWMSGV
;
A
#
# COMPACT_ATOMS: atom_id res chain seq x y z
N MET A 1 -8.18 -38.31 13.78
CA MET A 1 -7.28 -37.84 12.70
C MET A 1 -7.97 -36.79 11.84
N ALA A 2 -7.37 -35.61 11.68
CA ALA A 2 -7.87 -34.59 10.76
C ALA A 2 -7.62 -34.99 9.30
N LYS A 3 -8.45 -34.50 8.39
CA LYS A 3 -8.25 -34.74 6.94
C LYS A 3 -7.10 -33.88 6.42
N SER A 4 -6.21 -34.49 5.63
CA SER A 4 -5.11 -33.79 4.94
C SER A 4 -5.62 -32.62 4.08
N LEU A 5 -4.82 -31.55 3.98
CA LEU A 5 -5.08 -30.41 3.10
C LEU A 5 -5.34 -30.86 1.65
N ARG A 6 -4.65 -31.91 1.20
CA ARG A 6 -4.74 -32.45 -0.17
C ARG A 6 -5.88 -33.47 -0.34
N SER A 7 -6.63 -33.76 0.71
CA SER A 7 -7.79 -34.65 0.65
C SER A 7 -8.78 -34.21 -0.43
N LYS A 8 -9.15 -35.14 -1.32
CA LYS A 8 -10.07 -34.90 -2.42
C LYS A 8 -11.43 -34.39 -1.94
N PHE A 9 -11.92 -34.91 -0.81
CA PHE A 9 -13.16 -34.44 -0.19
C PHE A 9 -13.10 -32.96 0.19
N LYS A 10 -12.06 -32.54 0.93
CA LYS A 10 -11.90 -31.13 1.32
C LYS A 10 -11.63 -30.21 0.11
N ARG A 11 -10.95 -30.70 -0.92
CA ARG A 11 -10.76 -29.97 -2.19
C ARG A 11 -12.09 -29.75 -2.91
N LYS A 12 -12.96 -30.76 -3.01
CA LYS A 12 -14.30 -30.64 -3.62
C LYS A 12 -15.18 -29.64 -2.88
N ILE A 13 -15.18 -29.66 -1.54
CA ILE A 13 -15.93 -28.66 -0.77
C ILE A 13 -15.41 -27.24 -1.02
N ARG A 14 -14.09 -27.06 -1.09
CA ARG A 14 -13.50 -25.75 -1.42
C ARG A 14 -13.82 -25.29 -2.83
N SER A 15 -13.88 -26.17 -3.83
CA SER A 15 -14.26 -25.76 -5.18
C SER A 15 -15.70 -25.27 -5.25
N ILE A 16 -16.63 -25.95 -4.57
CA ILE A 16 -18.03 -25.51 -4.46
C ILE A 16 -18.10 -24.15 -3.74
N ALA A 17 -17.37 -23.98 -2.64
CA ALA A 17 -17.33 -22.71 -1.91
C ALA A 17 -16.77 -21.56 -2.76
N ARG A 18 -15.74 -21.81 -3.59
CA ARG A 18 -15.19 -20.82 -4.53
C ARG A 18 -16.18 -20.45 -5.62
N ALA A 19 -16.86 -21.41 -6.24
CA ALA A 19 -17.88 -21.12 -7.24
C ALA A 19 -19.01 -20.22 -6.68
N LYS A 20 -19.42 -20.47 -5.43
CA LYS A 20 -20.39 -19.62 -4.72
C LYS A 20 -19.87 -18.21 -4.41
N LYS A 21 -18.56 -18.01 -4.21
CA LYS A 21 -18.00 -16.68 -3.88
C LYS A 21 -17.56 -15.88 -5.10
N ALA A 22 -17.18 -16.56 -6.18
CA ALA A 22 -16.56 -15.95 -7.36
C ALA A 22 -17.35 -14.78 -7.92
N HIS A 23 -18.68 -14.90 -8.09
CA HIS A 23 -19.50 -13.82 -8.66
C HIS A 23 -19.55 -12.57 -7.76
N LYS A 24 -19.56 -12.75 -6.44
CA LYS A 24 -19.60 -11.62 -5.48
C LYS A 24 -18.29 -10.89 -5.45
N GLU A 25 -17.19 -11.65 -5.40
CA GLU A 25 -15.85 -11.08 -5.42
C GLU A 25 -15.56 -10.39 -6.76
N HIS A 26 -16.00 -10.97 -7.88
CA HIS A 26 -15.89 -10.35 -9.20
C HIS A 26 -16.61 -9.00 -9.28
N ALA A 27 -17.89 -8.94 -8.87
CA ALA A 27 -18.66 -7.70 -8.90
C ALA A 27 -18.04 -6.60 -8.02
N LEU A 28 -17.48 -6.97 -6.86
CA LEU A 28 -16.78 -6.01 -5.99
C LEU A 28 -15.50 -5.48 -6.64
N LEU A 29 -14.74 -6.35 -7.31
CA LEU A 29 -13.50 -5.97 -8.01
C LEU A 29 -13.79 -5.11 -9.23
N GLU A 30 -14.81 -5.45 -10.02
CA GLU A 30 -15.25 -4.61 -11.16
C GLU A 30 -15.71 -3.23 -10.69
N GLY A 31 -16.49 -3.15 -9.61
CA GLY A 31 -16.89 -1.88 -9.02
C GLY A 31 -15.73 -1.08 -8.43
N ALA A 32 -14.64 -1.72 -8.03
CA ALA A 32 -13.42 -1.04 -7.61
C ALA A 32 -12.64 -0.48 -8.82
N ILE A 33 -12.55 -1.24 -9.92
CA ILE A 33 -11.93 -0.79 -11.16
C ILE A 33 -12.69 0.42 -11.74
N ALA A 34 -14.03 0.36 -11.76
CA ALA A 34 -14.85 1.47 -12.26
C ALA A 34 -14.63 2.77 -11.47
N ARG A 35 -14.44 2.67 -10.15
CA ARG A 35 -14.19 3.83 -9.26
C ARG A 35 -12.74 4.29 -9.23
N ARG A 36 -11.82 3.62 -9.94
CA ARG A 36 -10.39 3.94 -9.92
C ARG A 36 -10.13 5.38 -10.38
N GLU A 37 -10.73 5.77 -11.50
CA GLU A 37 -10.49 7.09 -12.10
C GLU A 37 -11.06 8.24 -11.25
N GLU A 38 -12.20 8.00 -10.61
CA GLU A 38 -12.81 8.95 -9.68
C GLU A 38 -11.93 9.10 -8.42
N TYR A 39 -11.44 7.99 -7.89
CA TYR A 39 -10.52 7.99 -6.76
C TYR A 39 -9.21 8.72 -7.06
N GLU A 40 -8.63 8.53 -8.26
CA GLU A 40 -7.42 9.24 -8.69
C GLU A 40 -7.66 10.75 -8.79
N ARG A 41 -8.82 11.18 -9.32
CA ARG A 41 -9.21 12.59 -9.37
C ARG A 41 -9.44 13.20 -7.98
N GLU A 42 -10.10 12.47 -7.09
CA GLU A 42 -10.32 12.89 -5.71
C GLU A 42 -9.02 12.98 -4.91
N GLN A 43 -8.09 12.03 -5.09
CA GLN A 43 -6.77 12.11 -4.46
C GLN A 43 -5.98 13.31 -4.97
N ALA A 44 -5.95 13.56 -6.29
CA ALA A 44 -5.27 14.73 -6.85
C ALA A 44 -5.86 16.05 -6.34
N ALA A 45 -7.20 16.14 -6.22
CA ALA A 45 -7.86 17.31 -5.65
C ALA A 45 -7.53 17.49 -4.16
N LYS A 46 -7.48 16.39 -3.40
CA LYS A 46 -7.11 16.41 -1.97
C LYS A 46 -5.64 16.78 -1.77
N GLU A 47 -4.73 16.32 -2.62
CA GLU A 47 -3.32 16.70 -2.61
C GLU A 47 -3.15 18.19 -2.98
N ALA A 48 -3.87 18.68 -3.98
CA ALA A 48 -3.86 20.10 -4.33
C ALA A 48 -4.39 21.00 -3.20
N GLU A 49 -5.47 20.60 -2.52
CA GLU A 49 -5.97 21.30 -1.34
C GLU A 49 -5.02 21.20 -0.14
N ALA A 50 -4.34 20.07 0.06
CA ALA A 50 -3.32 19.94 1.11
C ALA A 50 -2.11 20.85 0.87
N VAL A 51 -1.69 21.05 -0.39
CA VAL A 51 -0.63 22.00 -0.76
C VAL A 51 -1.06 23.44 -0.49
N LYS A 52 -2.30 23.81 -0.82
CA LYS A 52 -2.83 25.16 -0.55
C LYS A 52 -3.01 25.47 0.93
N ASN A 53 -3.34 24.47 1.75
CA ASN A 53 -3.56 24.63 3.18
C ASN A 53 -2.29 24.38 4.03
N ALA A 54 -1.13 24.15 3.40
CA ALA A 54 0.15 24.05 4.10
C ALA A 54 0.61 25.46 4.56
N PRO A 55 0.75 25.72 5.87
CA PRO A 55 1.28 26.99 6.34
C PRO A 55 2.78 27.07 6.05
N GLY A 56 3.17 27.80 4.99
CA GLY A 56 4.56 28.24 4.78
C GLY A 56 5.18 28.02 3.40
N SER A 57 4.51 28.36 2.29
CA SER A 57 5.14 28.40 0.96
C SER A 57 5.10 29.81 0.35
N GLU A 58 5.88 30.71 0.93
CA GLU A 58 6.42 31.88 0.21
C GLU A 58 7.91 31.59 -0.02
N LYS A 59 8.37 31.62 -1.29
CA LYS A 59 9.66 31.17 -1.86
C LYS A 59 9.79 29.64 -2.05
N LEU A 60 10.29 29.09 -3.17
CA LEU A 60 11.21 29.62 -4.18
C LEU A 60 11.19 28.69 -5.43
N GLU A 61 11.18 29.31 -6.62
CA GLU A 61 11.74 28.87 -7.92
C GLU A 61 11.22 27.62 -8.67
N SER A 62 10.88 27.88 -9.94
CA SER A 62 11.01 26.96 -11.05
C SER A 62 12.48 26.58 -11.29
N MET A 63 12.76 25.30 -11.54
CA MET A 63 13.92 24.92 -12.35
C MET A 63 13.63 23.58 -13.02
N ASP A 64 13.43 23.65 -14.33
CA ASP A 64 13.55 22.53 -15.25
C ASP A 64 15.03 22.06 -15.31
N ASP A 65 15.21 20.85 -15.84
CA ASP A 65 16.45 20.28 -16.41
C ASP A 65 17.39 19.38 -15.55
N ALA A 66 17.57 18.16 -16.07
CA ALA A 66 18.68 17.21 -15.99
C ALA A 66 19.25 16.69 -14.64
N ALA A 67 19.24 15.34 -14.55
CA ALA A 67 20.14 14.43 -13.81
C ALA A 67 19.68 13.88 -12.43
N PRO A 68 20.04 12.61 -12.09
CA PRO A 68 19.29 11.79 -11.15
C PRO A 68 19.73 12.05 -9.70
N GLU A 69 18.83 12.61 -8.89
CA GLU A 69 19.11 12.79 -7.46
C GLU A 69 19.09 11.46 -6.70
N SER A 70 20.17 11.30 -5.94
CA SER A 70 20.53 10.19 -5.09
C SER A 70 19.38 9.63 -4.26
N THR A 71 19.25 8.32 -4.32
CA THR A 71 18.50 7.47 -3.38
C THR A 71 18.59 8.03 -1.95
N LYS A 72 17.46 8.49 -1.41
CA LYS A 72 17.29 8.79 0.02
C LYS A 72 17.78 7.58 0.81
N SER A 73 18.98 7.66 1.37
CA SER A 73 19.61 6.55 2.09
C SER A 73 18.69 6.14 3.24
N ALA A 74 18.31 4.87 3.28
CA ALA A 74 17.39 4.34 4.27
C ALA A 74 17.83 4.73 5.70
N THR A 75 16.95 5.41 6.46
CA THR A 75 17.17 5.85 7.84
C THR A 75 17.40 4.70 8.84
N ILE A 76 17.25 3.45 8.40
CA ILE A 76 17.35 2.24 9.22
C ILE A 76 18.42 1.33 8.60
N ASN A 77 19.34 0.84 9.42
CA ASN A 77 20.31 -0.15 8.99
C ASN A 77 19.59 -1.46 8.64
N MET A 78 19.72 -1.89 7.38
CA MET A 78 19.00 -3.07 6.86
C MET A 78 19.43 -4.39 7.50
N LYS A 79 20.64 -4.46 8.09
CA LYS A 79 21.18 -5.67 8.73
C LYS A 79 20.77 -5.78 10.20
N THR A 80 20.78 -4.67 10.93
CA THR A 80 20.49 -4.66 12.37
C THR A 80 19.08 -4.19 12.69
N MET A 81 18.36 -3.66 11.70
CA MET A 81 17.06 -2.99 11.84
C MET A 81 17.06 -1.86 12.85
N LYS A 82 18.24 -1.36 13.24
CA LYS A 82 18.40 -0.27 14.18
C LYS A 82 18.45 1.06 13.44
N ARG A 83 17.99 2.09 14.13
CA ARG A 83 18.20 3.49 13.73
C ARG A 83 19.67 3.87 13.98
N ALA A 84 20.06 5.05 13.50
CA ALA A 84 21.39 5.62 13.77
C ALA A 84 21.71 5.69 15.28
N ASP A 85 20.69 5.91 16.10
CA ASP A 85 20.80 6.00 17.57
C ASP A 85 20.92 4.62 18.27
N GLY A 86 21.02 3.51 17.52
CA GLY A 86 21.18 2.16 18.08
C GLY A 86 19.90 1.54 18.67
N THR A 87 18.80 2.28 18.73
CA THR A 87 17.48 1.85 19.19
C THR A 87 16.67 1.19 18.07
N TYR A 88 15.82 0.23 18.44
CA TYR A 88 14.87 -0.39 17.52
C TYR A 88 13.71 0.57 17.20
N PRO A 89 13.15 0.51 15.99
CA PRO A 89 11.92 1.23 15.67
C PRO A 89 10.76 0.82 16.60
N PRO A 90 9.82 1.72 16.90
CA PRO A 90 8.73 1.48 17.87
C PRO A 90 7.83 0.29 17.49
N TRP A 91 7.70 0.00 16.19
CA TRP A 91 6.97 -1.18 15.70
C TRP A 91 7.70 -2.51 15.92
N MET A 92 9.00 -2.49 16.23
CA MET A 92 9.77 -3.67 16.65
C MET A 92 9.89 -3.78 18.17
N SER A 93 10.02 -2.67 18.90
CA SER A 93 10.27 -2.71 20.34
C SER A 93 9.04 -3.00 21.19
N GLY A 94 7.81 -2.94 20.62
CA GLY A 94 6.59 -3.41 21.30
C GLY A 94 6.24 -2.69 22.61
N VAL A 95 6.86 -1.54 22.86
CA VAL A 95 6.58 -0.61 23.96
C VAL A 95 6.01 0.67 23.38
#